data_AF-A0AAW1TXF3-F1
#
_entry.id   AF-A0AAW1TXF3-F1
#
_cell.length_a   1.000
_cell.length_b   1.000
_cell.length_c   1.000
_cell.angle_alpha   90.00
_cell.angle_beta   90.00
_cell.angle_gamma   90.00
#
_symmetry.space_group_name_H-M   'P 1'
#
loop_
_entity.id
_entity.type
_entity.pdbx_description
1 polymer ?
#
loop_
_entity_poly.entity_id
_entity_poly.type
_entity_poly.pdbx_seq_one_letter_code
_entity_poly.pdbx_strand_id
1 'polypeptide(L)'
;MSDENKIKIIKPIIIPGLLYGGEIWEMDNARIERLQDTLNRRVRRAVEAPRYLPNQNLHEELKIKKLTDMIKERRKKMLENMEANTNNRIRRTTEIIYIVYNRCRGHKQSYKKNAKNIRW
;
A
#
# COMPACT_ATOMS: atom_id res chain seq x y z
N MET A 1 7.66 -23.29 -18.50
CA MET A 1 8.24 -22.05 -17.94
C MET A 1 8.43 -22.28 -16.45
N SER A 2 9.65 -22.17 -15.91
CA SER A 2 9.93 -22.38 -14.47
C SER A 2 9.09 -21.45 -13.60
N ASP A 3 8.65 -21.91 -12.43
CA ASP A 3 7.82 -21.13 -11.49
C ASP A 3 8.50 -19.82 -11.07
N GLU A 4 9.83 -19.82 -10.96
CA GLU A 4 10.62 -18.62 -10.70
C GLU A 4 10.42 -17.53 -11.76
N ASN A 5 10.31 -17.92 -13.04
CA ASN A 5 10.14 -16.98 -14.13
C ASN A 5 8.72 -16.39 -14.14
N LYS A 6 7.72 -17.19 -13.74
CA LYS A 6 6.33 -16.70 -13.60
C LYS A 6 6.21 -15.69 -12.45
N ILE A 7 6.91 -15.94 -11.33
CA ILE A 7 6.97 -15.02 -10.18
C ILE A 7 7.66 -13.70 -10.55
N LYS A 8 8.73 -13.77 -11.36
CA LYS A 8 9.43 -12.59 -11.90
C LYS A 8 8.56 -11.71 -12.79
N ILE A 9 7.40 -12.19 -13.26
CA ILE A 9 6.42 -11.38 -14.00
C ILE A 9 5.36 -10.81 -13.04
N ILE A 10 4.86 -11.62 -12.12
CA ILE A 10 3.81 -11.21 -11.17
C ILE A 10 4.27 -10.04 -10.28
N LYS A 11 5.48 -10.15 -9.71
CA LYS A 11 6.01 -9.16 -8.76
C LYS A 11 6.23 -7.76 -9.34
N PRO A 12 6.84 -7.59 -10.52
CA PRO A 12 7.09 -6.26 -11.07
C PRO A 12 5.95 -5.70 -11.93
N ILE A 13 5.02 -6.51 -12.43
CA ILE A 13 3.97 -6.03 -13.35
C ILE A 13 2.60 -6.03 -12.67
N ILE A 14 2.12 -7.19 -12.22
CA ILE A 14 0.76 -7.33 -11.70
C ILE A 14 0.62 -6.59 -10.37
N ILE A 15 1.57 -6.78 -9.47
CA ILE A 15 1.52 -6.18 -8.13
C ILE A 15 1.51 -4.64 -8.19
N PRO A 16 2.42 -3.96 -8.91
CA PRO A 16 2.38 -2.52 -9.07
C PRO A 16 1.13 -2.01 -9.78
N GLY A 17 0.62 -2.73 -10.78
CA GLY A 17 -0.65 -2.37 -11.44
C GLY A 17 -1.83 -2.37 -10.47
N LEU A 18 -1.93 -3.38 -9.60
CA LEU A 18 -2.96 -3.46 -8.56
C LEU A 18 -2.78 -2.36 -7.51
N LEU A 19 -1.55 -2.07 -7.11
CA LEU A 19 -1.23 -0.99 -6.16
C LEU A 19 -1.63 0.38 -6.70
N TYR A 20 -1.30 0.66 -7.96
CA TYR A 20 -1.67 1.91 -8.62
C TYR A 20 -3.19 2.07 -8.75
N GLY A 21 -3.90 1.00 -9.13
CA GLY A 21 -5.36 0.99 -9.13
C GLY A 21 -5.95 1.24 -7.75
N GLY A 22 -5.32 0.70 -6.70
CA GLY A 22 -5.72 0.96 -5.31
C GLY A 22 -5.53 2.41 -4.85
N GLU A 23 -4.48 3.08 -5.32
CA GLU A 23 -4.21 4.49 -5.00
C GLU A 23 -5.16 5.46 -5.71
N ILE A 24 -5.50 5.21 -6.98
CA ILE A 24 -6.41 6.09 -7.74
C ILE A 24 -7.85 5.95 -7.24
N TRP A 25 -8.30 4.75 -6.89
CA TRP A 25 -9.73 4.47 -6.72
C TRP A 25 -10.27 4.73 -5.31
N GLU A 26 -9.57 5.53 -4.49
CA GLU A 26 -9.92 5.84 -3.09
C GLU A 26 -10.50 4.61 -2.37
N MET A 27 -9.77 3.49 -2.44
CA MET A 27 -10.37 2.21 -2.11
C MET A 27 -10.69 2.08 -0.63
N ASP A 28 -11.97 1.78 -0.35
CA ASP A 28 -12.38 1.23 0.93
C ASP A 28 -11.71 -0.14 1.20
N ASN A 29 -11.76 -0.59 2.45
CA ASN A 29 -11.15 -1.86 2.85
C ASN A 29 -11.73 -3.06 2.06
N ALA A 30 -13.01 -3.03 1.69
CA ALA A 30 -13.67 -4.12 0.97
C ALA A 30 -13.16 -4.24 -0.48
N ARG A 31 -12.88 -3.12 -1.15
CA ARG A 31 -12.27 -3.11 -2.49
C ARG A 31 -10.82 -3.62 -2.44
N ILE A 32 -10.07 -3.29 -1.40
CA ILE A 32 -8.71 -3.81 -1.19
C ILE A 32 -8.73 -5.33 -1.02
N GLU A 33 -9.71 -5.88 -0.28
CA GLU A 33 -9.90 -7.33 -0.15
C GLU A 33 -10.20 -8.00 -1.51
N ARG A 34 -11.05 -7.40 -2.35
CA ARG A 34 -11.30 -7.91 -3.71
C ARG A 34 -10.06 -7.90 -4.59
N LEU A 35 -9.21 -6.88 -4.47
CA LEU A 35 -7.91 -6.85 -5.17
C LEU A 35 -6.98 -7.94 -4.64
N GLN A 36 -6.95 -8.17 -3.33
CA GLN A 36 -6.19 -9.25 -2.71
C GLN A 36 -6.66 -10.62 -3.23
N ASP A 37 -7.97 -10.85 -3.36
CA ASP A 37 -8.52 -12.08 -3.92
C ASP A 37 -8.17 -12.27 -5.40
N THR A 38 -8.13 -11.17 -6.14
CA THR A 38 -7.70 -11.18 -7.54
C THR A 38 -6.21 -11.54 -7.63
N LEU A 39 -5.37 -10.96 -6.77
CA LEU A 39 -3.95 -11.31 -6.67
C LEU A 39 -3.78 -12.79 -6.31
N ASN A 40 -4.49 -13.28 -5.28
CA ASN A 40 -4.45 -14.67 -4.83
C ASN A 40 -4.78 -15.63 -5.98
N ARG A 41 -5.84 -15.34 -6.74
CA ARG A 41 -6.23 -16.14 -7.92
C ARG A 41 -5.16 -16.14 -9.00
N ARG A 42 -4.56 -14.97 -9.29
CA ARG A 42 -3.51 -14.85 -10.32
C ARG A 42 -2.22 -15.59 -9.91
N VAL A 43 -1.80 -15.44 -8.66
CA VAL A 43 -0.63 -16.14 -8.10
C VAL A 43 -0.84 -17.65 -8.15
N ARG A 44 -1.99 -18.13 -7.66
CA ARG A 44 -2.31 -19.56 -7.65
C ARG A 44 -2.35 -20.15 -9.07
N ARG A 45 -2.91 -19.42 -10.03
CA ARG A 45 -2.98 -19.86 -11.44
C ARG A 45 -1.61 -19.88 -12.11
N ALA A 46 -0.69 -19.01 -11.69
CA ALA A 46 0.67 -19.00 -12.23
C ALA A 46 1.50 -20.17 -11.70
N VAL A 47 1.47 -20.43 -10.40
CA VAL A 47 2.23 -21.52 -9.75
C VAL A 47 1.50 -22.87 -9.86
N GLU A 48 0.36 -22.92 -10.55
CA GLU A 48 -0.45 -24.14 -10.72
C GLU A 48 -0.78 -24.84 -9.39
N ALA A 49 -0.91 -24.04 -8.32
CA ALA A 49 -1.02 -24.57 -6.97
C ALA A 49 -2.43 -25.13 -6.68
N PRO A 50 -2.52 -26.27 -5.97
CA PRO A 50 -3.79 -26.96 -5.75
C PRO A 50 -4.72 -26.20 -4.79
N ARG A 51 -6.04 -26.49 -4.86
CA ARG A 51 -7.07 -25.73 -4.12
C ARG A 51 -6.93 -25.84 -2.59
N TYR A 52 -6.46 -26.98 -2.09
CA TYR A 52 -6.32 -27.23 -0.65
C TYR A 52 -5.15 -26.47 -0.01
N LEU A 53 -4.18 -25.98 -0.78
CA LEU A 53 -3.05 -25.24 -0.24
C LEU A 53 -3.52 -23.87 0.29
N PRO A 54 -3.22 -23.49 1.53
CA PRO A 54 -3.58 -22.17 2.05
C PRO A 54 -2.89 -21.05 1.28
N ASN A 55 -3.58 -19.93 1.05
CA ASN A 55 -2.97 -18.76 0.41
C ASN A 55 -1.81 -18.21 1.24
N GLN A 56 -1.87 -18.28 2.57
CA GLN A 56 -0.79 -17.80 3.45
C GLN A 56 0.54 -18.51 3.14
N ASN A 57 0.53 -19.84 3.07
CA ASN A 57 1.72 -20.63 2.76
C ASN A 57 2.29 -20.26 1.39
N LEU A 58 1.43 -20.07 0.38
CA LEU A 58 1.84 -19.59 -0.95
C LEU A 58 2.51 -18.21 -0.88
N HIS A 59 1.95 -17.28 -0.11
CA HIS A 59 2.54 -15.95 0.02
C HIS A 59 3.88 -15.97 0.76
N GLU A 60 4.03 -16.82 1.77
CA GLU A 60 5.28 -17.00 2.51
C GLU A 60 6.37 -17.61 1.65
N GLU A 61 6.07 -18.71 0.95
CA GLU A 61 6.99 -19.40 0.05
C GLU A 61 7.45 -18.47 -1.09
N LEU A 62 6.50 -17.75 -1.69
CA LEU A 62 6.77 -16.85 -2.81
C LEU A 62 7.31 -15.48 -2.36
N LYS A 63 7.41 -15.23 -1.05
CA LYS A 63 7.80 -13.95 -0.44
C LYS A 63 6.99 -12.77 -1.00
N ILE A 64 5.66 -12.93 -1.07
CA ILE A 64 4.71 -11.91 -1.52
C ILE A 64 4.02 -11.34 -0.28
N LYS A 65 4.09 -10.02 -0.11
CA LYS A 65 3.40 -9.33 0.97
C LYS A 65 1.92 -9.16 0.64
N LYS A 66 1.08 -9.01 1.66
CA LYS A 66 -0.31 -8.60 1.48
C LYS A 66 -0.39 -7.21 0.88
N LEU A 67 -1.38 -6.99 0.02
CA LEU A 67 -1.60 -5.73 -0.66
C LEU A 67 -1.81 -4.57 0.33
N THR A 68 -2.52 -4.83 1.44
CA THR A 68 -2.71 -3.87 2.53
C THR A 68 -1.41 -3.36 3.12
N ASP A 69 -0.44 -4.25 3.34
CA ASP A 69 0.82 -3.92 3.98
C ASP A 69 1.74 -3.17 3.02
N MET A 70 1.73 -3.57 1.74
CA MET A 70 2.41 -2.82 0.69
C MET A 70 1.86 -1.40 0.51
N ILE A 71 0.53 -1.23 0.57
CA ILE A 71 -0.10 0.11 0.51
C ILE A 71 0.37 0.95 1.71
N LYS A 72 0.39 0.37 2.92
CA LYS A 72 0.90 1.05 4.13
C LYS A 72 2.37 1.44 3.99
N GLU A 73 3.23 0.52 3.53
CA GLU A 73 4.65 0.78 3.31
C GLU A 73 4.88 1.89 2.28
N ARG A 74 4.14 1.87 1.16
CA ARG A 74 4.25 2.88 0.12
C ARG A 74 3.79 4.25 0.60
N ARG A 75 2.67 4.30 1.35
CA ARG A 75 2.20 5.53 1.99
C ARG A 75 3.22 6.06 2.99
N LYS A 76 3.83 5.20 3.80
CA LYS A 76 4.87 5.59 4.76
C LYS A 76 6.08 6.21 4.06
N LYS A 77 6.60 5.54 3.03
CA LYS A 77 7.70 6.07 2.21
C LYS A 77 7.36 7.39 1.54
N MET A 78 6.13 7.52 1.03
CA MET A 78 5.65 8.78 0.45
C MET A 78 5.70 9.92 1.49
N LEU A 79 5.21 9.67 2.71
CA LEU A 79 5.22 10.66 3.79
C LEU A 79 6.66 11.01 4.21
N GLU A 80 7.52 10.01 4.41
CA GLU A 80 8.96 10.20 4.71
C GLU A 80 9.65 11.06 3.63
N ASN A 81 9.38 10.78 2.35
CA ASN A 81 9.93 11.54 1.23
C ASN A 81 9.39 12.97 1.15
N MET A 82 8.12 13.19 1.50
CA MET A 82 7.54 14.52 1.52
C MET A 82 8.04 15.36 2.71
N GLU A 83 8.32 14.73 3.86
CA GLU A 83 8.93 15.36 5.03
C GLU A 83 10.38 15.76 4.77
N ALA A 84 11.14 14.89 4.08
CA ALA A 84 12.53 15.15 3.69
C ALA A 84 12.67 16.15 2.53
N ASN A 85 11.57 16.57 1.91
CA ASN A 85 11.61 17.45 0.74
C ASN A 85 12.02 18.89 1.14
N THR A 86 12.94 19.47 0.36
CA THR A 86 13.43 20.84 0.55
C THR A 86 12.34 21.89 0.30
N ASN A 87 11.31 21.56 -0.48
CA ASN A 87 10.23 22.47 -0.81
C ASN A 87 9.24 22.63 0.36
N ASN A 88 9.24 23.82 0.96
CA ASN A 88 8.34 24.17 2.06
C ASN A 88 6.85 24.00 1.74
N ARG A 89 6.41 24.10 0.48
CA ARG A 89 5.00 23.87 0.11
C ARG A 89 4.62 22.40 0.29
N ILE A 90 5.49 21.49 -0.16
CA ILE A 90 5.29 20.04 -0.08
C ILE A 90 5.26 19.58 1.39
N ARG A 91 6.16 20.15 2.21
CA ARG A 91 6.20 19.88 3.66
C ARG A 91 4.98 20.42 4.42
N ARG A 92 4.36 21.53 3.99
CA ARG A 92 3.10 22.00 4.60
C ARG A 92 1.92 21.10 4.24
N THR A 93 1.89 20.57 3.01
CA THR A 93 0.84 19.64 2.61
C THR A 93 0.86 18.33 3.40
N THR A 94 2.03 17.81 3.81
CA THR A 94 2.07 16.61 4.67
C THR A 94 1.42 16.86 6.01
N GLU A 95 1.70 18.00 6.65
CA GLU A 95 1.09 18.40 7.91
C GLU A 95 -0.44 18.42 7.79
N ILE A 96 -0.98 19.00 6.71
CA ILE A 96 -2.42 19.03 6.43
C ILE A 96 -3.00 17.63 6.22
N ILE A 97 -2.34 16.79 5.41
CA ILE A 97 -2.77 15.39 5.17
C ILE A 97 -2.82 14.61 6.49
N TYR A 98 -1.83 14.77 7.36
CA TYR A 98 -1.84 14.17 8.69
C TYR A 98 -2.97 14.69 9.57
N ILE A 99 -3.27 16.00 9.56
CA ILE A 99 -4.36 16.58 10.35
C ILE A 99 -5.69 15.98 9.90
N VAL A 100 -5.95 15.95 8.59
CA VAL A 100 -7.18 15.41 8.00
C VAL A 100 -7.32 13.92 8.33
N TYR A 101 -6.25 13.15 8.15
CA TYR A 101 -6.28 11.71 8.42
C TYR A 101 -6.59 11.38 9.89
N ASN A 102 -5.97 12.11 10.83
CA ASN A 102 -6.22 11.93 12.26
C ASN A 102 -7.64 12.40 12.67
N ARG A 103 -8.15 13.47 12.04
CA ARG A 103 -9.51 13.96 12.27
C ARG A 103 -10.56 12.96 11.77
N CYS A 104 -10.37 12.36 10.60
CA CYS A 104 -11.30 11.39 10.02
C CYS A 104 -11.31 10.02 10.72
N ARG A 105 -10.26 9.65 11.46
CA ARG A 105 -10.15 8.36 12.16
C ARG A 105 -10.29 8.43 13.68
N GLY A 106 -10.61 9.58 14.26
CA GLY A 106 -10.83 9.71 15.71
C GLY A 106 -9.58 9.44 16.58
N HIS A 107 -8.39 9.32 15.98
CA HIS A 107 -7.16 9.10 16.72
C HIS A 107 -6.65 10.46 17.25
N LYS A 108 -6.86 10.72 18.55
CA LYS A 108 -6.19 11.81 19.26
C LYS A 108 -4.73 11.42 19.51
N GLN A 109 -3.84 11.64 18.56
CA GLN A 109 -2.41 11.59 18.85
C GLN A 109 -1.72 12.89 18.48
N SER A 110 -1.30 13.56 19.56
CA SER A 110 -0.71 14.88 19.65
C SER A 110 0.62 14.96 18.90
N TYR A 111 0.69 15.78 17.85
CA TYR A 111 1.93 16.42 17.44
C TYR A 111 1.83 17.93 17.67
N LYS A 112 2.15 18.32 18.90
CA LYS A 112 2.61 19.67 19.19
C LYS A 112 4.03 19.80 18.65
N LYS A 113 4.19 20.41 17.47
CA LYS A 113 5.35 21.23 17.07
C LYS A 113 5.07 21.75 15.66
N ASN A 114 5.01 23.08 15.51
CA ASN A 114 4.99 23.85 14.25
C ASN A 114 3.66 24.34 13.65
N ALA A 115 2.51 24.17 14.32
CA ALA A 115 1.27 24.85 13.90
C ALA A 115 1.26 26.38 14.14
N LYS A 116 2.35 26.99 14.63
CA LYS A 116 2.41 28.43 14.95
C LYS A 116 2.65 29.36 13.75
N ASN A 117 2.83 28.83 12.53
CA ASN A 117 3.18 29.65 11.35
C ASN A 117 2.21 29.53 10.16
N ILE A 118 1.00 29.01 10.37
CA ILE A 118 -0.05 29.04 9.34
C ILE A 118 -0.93 30.26 9.63
N ARG A 119 -0.53 31.41 9.07
CA ARG A 119 -1.37 32.60 8.97
C ARG A 119 -2.15 32.49 7.66
N TRP A 120 -3.48 32.46 7.77
CA TRP A 120 -4.42 32.52 6.65
C TRP A 120 -4.34 33.89 5.96
#